data_AF-A0A925SDQ0-F1
#
_entry.id   AF-A0A925SDQ0-F1
#
_cell.length_a   1.000
_cell.length_b   1.000
_cell.length_c   1.000
_cell.angle_alpha   90.00
_cell.angle_beta   90.00
_cell.angle_gamma   90.00
#
_symmetry.space_group_name_H-M   'P 1'
#
loop_
_entity.id
_entity.type
_entity.pdbx_description
1 polymer ?
#
loop_
_entity_poly.entity_id
_entity_poly.type
_entity_poly.pdbx_seq_one_letter_code
_entity_poly.pdbx_strand_id
1 'polypeptide(L)' 'MDSNRRTFIKQSATVAAALSVFPTLMNAGCVGANERVVVGLIGCNNQGFTNLKAFLQQPNVVCA' A
#
# COMPACT_ATOMS: atom_id res chain seq x y z
N MET A 1 23.88 -24.26 0.29
CA MET A 1 23.05 -23.33 1.08
C MET A 1 21.63 -23.84 0.97
N ASP A 2 21.18 -24.65 1.93
CA ASP A 2 19.88 -25.32 1.82
C ASP A 2 18.75 -24.31 2.02
N SER A 3 18.01 -24.05 0.94
CA SER A 3 16.85 -23.16 0.94
C SER A 3 15.66 -23.87 1.58
N ASN A 4 15.63 -23.95 2.90
CA ASN A 4 14.43 -24.35 3.62
C ASN A 4 13.45 -23.15 3.69
N ARG A 5 12.14 -23.45 3.68
CA ARG A 5 11.03 -22.48 3.72
C ARG A 5 11.26 -21.32 4.71
N ARG A 6 11.79 -21.64 5.90
CA ARG A 6 12.04 -20.65 6.95
C ARG A 6 13.13 -19.64 6.58
N THR A 7 14.18 -20.08 5.88
CA THR A 7 15.27 -19.23 5.40
C THR A 7 14.79 -18.34 4.26
N PHE A 8 14.05 -18.92 3.30
CA PHE A 8 13.43 -18.19 2.20
C PHE A 8 12.50 -17.07 2.71
N ILE A 9 11.55 -17.39 3.59
CA ILE A 9 10.60 -16.39 4.13
C ILE A 9 11.33 -15.27 4.86
N LYS A 10 12.35 -15.58 5.69
CA LYS A 10 13.13 -14.56 6.40
C LYS A 10 13.86 -13.62 5.43
N GLN A 11 14.54 -14.18 4.43
CA GLN A 11 15.27 -13.39 3.44
C GLN A 11 14.33 -12.54 2.58
N SER A 12 13.24 -13.12 2.08
CA SER A 12 12.23 -12.39 1.30
C SER A 12 11.56 -11.29 2.12
N ALA A 13 11.23 -11.53 3.40
CA ALA A 13 10.65 -10.52 4.28
C ALA A 13 11.63 -9.35 4.54
N THR A 14 12.91 -9.63 4.76
CA THR A 14 13.92 -8.58 4.95
C THR A 14 14.12 -7.74 3.68
N VAL A 15 14.12 -8.37 2.50
CA VAL A 15 14.23 -7.67 1.22
C VAL A 15 12.98 -6.83 0.96
N ALA A 16 11.78 -7.38 1.20
CA ALA A 16 10.53 -6.66 1.04
C ALA A 16 10.45 -5.42 1.96
N ALA A 17 10.88 -5.54 3.22
CA ALA A 17 10.93 -4.42 4.16
C ALA A 17 11.95 -3.35 3.75
N ALA A 18 13.10 -3.74 3.22
CA ALA A 18 14.10 -2.81 2.68
C ALA A 18 13.58 -2.08 1.43
N LEU A 19 12.80 -2.75 0.58
CA LEU A 19 12.16 -2.13 -0.58
C LEU A 19 10.95 -1.27 -0.19
N SER A 20 10.23 -1.58 0.89
CA SER A 20 9.07 -0.80 1.33
C SER A 20 9.43 0.59 1.87
N VAL A 21 10.69 0.81 2.28
CA VAL A 21 11.18 2.15 2.69
C VAL A 21 11.73 2.97 1.51
N PHE A 22 11.87 2.36 0.33
CA PHE A 22 12.33 3.04 -0.88
C PHE A 22 11.40 4.18 -1.34
N PRO A 23 10.04 4.04 -1.29
CA PRO A 23 9.12 5.12 -1.64
C PRO A 23 9.23 6.35 -0.72
N THR A 24 9.61 6.15 0.54
CA THR A 24 9.83 7.25 1.51
C THR A 24 11.16 7.99 1.31
N LEU A 25 12.15 7.35 0.68
CA LEU A 25 13.46 7.96 0.38
C LEU A 25 13.48 8.63 -1.00
N MET A 26 12.65 8.16 -1.93
CA MET A 26 12.37 8.88 -3.17
C MET A 26 11.52 10.11 -2.84
N ASN A 27 12.18 11.26 -2.76
CA ASN A 27 11.61 12.60 -2.67
C ASN A 27 10.16 12.67 -3.19
N ALA A 28 9.20 12.84 -2.27
CA ALA A 28 7.78 13.06 -2.55
C ALA A 28 7.48 14.41 -3.24
N GLY A 29 8.49 15.01 -3.88
CA GLY A 29 8.43 16.24 -4.64
C GLY A 29 7.73 16.04 -5.97
N CYS A 30 6.46 15.66 -5.96
CA CYS A 30 5.44 15.94 -6.98
C CYS A 30 4.13 15.15 -6.80
N VAL A 31 3.67 14.89 -5.56
CA VAL A 31 2.21 14.76 -5.38
C VAL A 31 1.70 16.20 -5.27
N GLY A 32 1.49 16.84 -6.42
CA GLY A 32 0.89 18.18 -6.48
C GLY A 32 -0.37 18.23 -5.62
N ALA A 33 -0.75 19.41 -5.13
CA ALA A 33 -1.93 19.60 -4.29
C ALA A 33 -3.14 18.92 -4.94
N ASN A 34 -3.39 17.67 -4.55
CA ASN A 34 -4.24 16.79 -5.32
C ASN A 34 -5.65 17.15 -4.88
N GLU A 35 -6.35 17.90 -5.73
CA GLU A 35 -7.75 18.28 -5.51
C GLU A 35 -8.63 17.04 -5.32
N ARG A 36 -8.12 15.84 -5.65
CA ARG A 36 -8.84 14.56 -5.59
C ARG A 36 -7.93 13.35 -5.31
N VAL A 37 -8.26 12.54 -4.30
CA VAL A 37 -7.62 11.25 -4.00
C VAL A 37 -8.39 10.13 -4.70
N VAL A 38 -7.71 9.35 -5.54
CA VAL A 38 -8.28 8.17 -6.20
C VAL A 38 -7.82 6.91 -5.47
N VAL A 39 -8.77 6.10 -5.00
CA VAL A 39 -8.51 4.83 -4.31
C VAL A 39 -9.03 3.66 -5.17
N GLY A 40 -8.34 2.53 -5.10
CA GLY A 40 -8.80 1.25 -5.67
C GLY A 40 -8.87 0.20 -4.57
N LEU A 41 -9.88 -0.67 -4.61
CA LEU A 41 -10.08 -1.72 -3.61
C LEU A 41 -9.71 -3.09 -4.19
N ILE A 42 -8.69 -3.73 -3.60
CA ILE A 42 -8.37 -5.13 -3.85
C ILE A 42 -8.75 -5.93 -2.60
N GLY A 43 -9.70 -6.86 -2.74
CA GLY A 43 -10.28 -7.60 -1.62
C GLY A 43 -11.51 -6.89 -1.05
N CYS A 44 -12.66 -7.06 -1.72
CA CYS A 44 -13.90 -6.34 -1.42
C CYS A 44 -14.73 -6.89 -0.26
N ASN A 45 -14.15 -7.76 0.57
CA ASN A 45 -14.86 -8.44 1.66
C ASN A 45 -14.48 -7.87 3.02
N ASN A 46 -15.42 -7.95 3.96
CA ASN A 46 -15.24 -7.62 5.38
C ASN A 46 -14.65 -6.20 5.57
N GLN A 47 -13.45 -6.12 6.14
CA GLN A 47 -12.77 -4.85 6.42
C GLN A 47 -12.48 -4.03 5.16
N GLY A 48 -12.19 -4.67 4.02
CA GLY A 48 -11.86 -3.97 2.78
C GLY A 48 -12.97 -3.02 2.33
N PHE A 49 -14.21 -3.50 2.33
CA PHE A 49 -15.36 -2.68 1.94
C PHE A 49 -15.76 -1.65 3.00
N THR A 50 -15.58 -1.97 4.28
CA THR A 50 -15.79 -1.00 5.37
C THR A 50 -14.81 0.17 5.28
N ASN A 51 -13.54 -0.12 5.01
CA ASN A 51 -12.52 0.92 4.82
C ASN A 51 -12.80 1.75 3.57
N LEU A 52 -13.17 1.12 2.45
CA LEU A 52 -13.53 1.87 1.23
C LEU A 52 -14.69 2.84 1.51
N LYS A 53 -15.72 2.40 2.22
CA LYS A 53 -16.85 3.27 2.61
C LYS A 53 -16.39 4.45 3.47
N ALA A 54 -15.51 4.22 4.43
CA ALA A 54 -14.94 5.28 5.27
C ALA A 54 -14.10 6.28 4.45
N PHE A 55 -13.34 5.81 3.46
CA PHE A 55 -12.56 6.68 2.57
C PHE A 55 -13.46 7.54 1.68
N LEU A 56 -14.53 6.97 1.10
CA LEU A 56 -15.48 7.71 0.25
C LEU A 56 -16.30 8.76 0.99
N GLN A 57 -16.29 8.76 2.33
CA GLN A 57 -16.90 9.82 3.15
C GLN A 57 -16.00 11.06 3.30
N GLN A 58 -14.71 10.95 2.97
CA GLN A 58 -13.80 12.10 3.03
C GLN A 58 -13.98 12.98 1.79
N PRO A 59 -13.87 14.31 1.94
CA PRO A 59 -13.97 15.22 0.80
C PRO A 59 -12.90 14.86 -0.23
N ASN A 60 -13.25 15.03 -1.51
CA ASN A 60 -12.32 14.84 -2.61
C ASN A 60 -11.79 13.41 -2.77
N VAL A 61 -12.41 12.38 -2.18
CA VAL A 61 -12.01 10.97 -2.39
C VAL A 61 -12.97 10.28 -3.35
N VAL A 62 -12.45 9.53 -4.32
CA VAL A 62 -13.23 8.70 -5.23
C VAL A 62 -12.63 7.31 -5.42
N CYS A 63 -13.47 6.36 -5.78
CA CYS A 63 -13.04 5.02 -6.18
C CYS A 63 -13.01 4.92 -7.71
N ALA A 64 -11.95 4.33 -8.26
CA ALA A 64 -11.81 4.00 -9.69
C ALA A 64 -11.60 2.50 -9.90
#